data_AF-F9GEA8-F1
#
_entry.id   AF-F9GEA8-F1
#
_cell.length_a   1.000
_cell.length_b   1.000
_cell.length_c   1.000
_cell.angle_alpha   90.00
_cell.angle_beta   90.00
_cell.angle_gamma   90.00
#
_symmetry.space_group_name_H-M   'P 1'
#
loop_
_entity.id
_entity.type
_entity.pdbx_description
1 polymer ?
#
loop_
_entity_poly.entity_id
_entity_poly.type
_entity_poly.pdbx_seq_one_letter_code
_entity_poly.pdbx_strand_id
1 'polypeptide(L)'
;MEQTGFSLTRAFSNFTVKEALTEVGLLRQRRYTKMTAFLESECAAARRDFERLNMLYDAHNLVDLFSRAYRCLLSNTIFNPVIASRAWNPIPSNAVRQIVRFLSDYEDKESLQKFALPYLVSAIRANAYPATSHPFDFPLIFDTIYKSTWDHAAHTASLTEDMCLLFERMVRRSVDAVAVIDTEDTTNPMENLKSLNGLNAANLLDTVTTVGPNPDDCVTQARTEKVTAGQRNEEDHAAQMDIQMSSHERRHLCYLVTIRDRWRSHKVQDYCPACILRRPEYGLPCGHMYCEHDIRLLGRKIGRETYAVDECICCQARFTGVIFRFRPKTRGIRILALDGGGVRGIMILKCLQLLQARLRDFLPGMDIIELFDVCAGTST
;
A
#
# COMPACT_ATOMS: atom_id res chain seq x y z
N MET A 1 31.53 -12.49 -24.89
CA MET A 1 30.21 -11.83 -24.93
C MET A 1 30.19 -10.80 -23.81
N GLU A 2 30.36 -9.53 -24.14
CA GLU A 2 30.10 -8.45 -23.18
C GLU A 2 28.59 -8.22 -23.13
N GLN A 3 27.96 -8.53 -21.99
CA GLN A 3 26.61 -8.02 -21.70
C GLN A 3 26.75 -6.56 -21.31
N THR A 4 26.58 -5.66 -22.28
CA THR A 4 26.45 -4.23 -22.04
C THR A 4 25.01 -3.90 -21.63
N GLY A 5 24.64 -4.27 -20.40
CA GLY A 5 23.30 -4.01 -19.87
C GLY A 5 23.31 -3.84 -18.36
N PHE A 6 22.57 -2.85 -17.86
CA PHE A 6 22.26 -2.76 -16.43
C PHE A 6 21.48 -4.01 -15.99
N SER A 7 21.64 -4.42 -14.72
CA SER A 7 20.80 -5.47 -14.14
C SER A 7 19.32 -5.18 -14.44
N LEU A 8 18.55 -6.18 -14.88
CA LEU A 8 17.11 -6.06 -15.17
C LEU A 8 16.33 -5.43 -14.02
N THR A 9 16.79 -5.58 -12.78
CA THR A 9 16.25 -4.92 -11.58
C THR A 9 16.26 -3.38 -11.63
N ARG A 10 16.97 -2.77 -12.58
CA ARG A 10 17.12 -1.32 -12.76
C ARG A 10 16.72 -0.82 -14.14
N ALA A 11 16.09 -1.65 -14.98
CA ALA A 11 15.73 -1.27 -16.34
C ALA A 11 14.33 -1.78 -16.72
N PHE A 12 13.61 -0.99 -17.52
CA PHE A 12 12.27 -1.37 -18.01
C PHE A 12 12.33 -2.47 -19.08
N SER A 13 13.41 -2.51 -19.85
CA SER A 13 13.69 -3.50 -20.89
C SER A 13 15.20 -3.69 -21.05
N ASN A 14 15.62 -4.83 -21.60
CA ASN A 14 17.00 -5.08 -21.97
C ASN A 14 17.12 -5.16 -23.49
N PHE A 15 18.24 -4.67 -24.05
CA PHE A 15 18.55 -4.77 -25.47
C PHE A 15 19.87 -5.52 -25.62
N THR A 16 19.84 -6.64 -26.33
CA THR A 16 21.01 -7.48 -26.57
C THR A 16 21.29 -7.57 -28.06
N VAL A 17 22.55 -7.36 -28.44
CA VAL A 17 23.03 -7.56 -29.81
C VAL A 17 23.80 -8.87 -29.84
N LYS A 18 23.41 -9.77 -30.73
CA LYS A 18 24.10 -11.05 -30.96
C LYS A 18 24.45 -11.18 -32.43
N GLU A 19 25.68 -11.61 -32.70
CA GLU A 19 26.15 -11.90 -34.03
C GLU A 19 25.79 -13.34 -34.40
N ALA A 20 25.10 -13.52 -35.53
CA ALA A 20 24.79 -14.85 -36.07
C ALA A 20 25.78 -15.17 -37.19
N LEU A 21 26.61 -16.20 -36.99
CA LEU A 21 27.50 -16.70 -38.04
C LEU A 21 26.65 -17.31 -39.17
N THR A 22 26.66 -16.68 -40.34
CA THR A 22 26.08 -17.28 -41.55
C THR A 22 26.96 -18.42 -42.06
N GLU A 23 26.53 -19.67 -41.86
CA GLU A 23 27.13 -20.81 -42.56
C GLU A 23 26.97 -20.64 -44.08
N VAL A 24 28.10 -20.63 -44.79
CA VAL A 24 28.15 -20.60 -46.25
C VAL A 24 27.49 -21.88 -46.79
N GLY A 25 26.42 -21.75 -47.57
CA GLY A 25 25.78 -22.88 -48.27
C GLY A 25 24.40 -23.31 -47.76
N LEU A 26 23.83 -22.69 -46.73
CA LEU A 26 22.44 -23.00 -46.33
C LEU A 26 21.42 -22.39 -47.31
N LEU A 27 20.48 -23.22 -47.77
CA LEU A 27 19.27 -22.80 -48.48
C LEU A 27 18.57 -21.67 -47.70
N ARG A 28 18.08 -20.66 -48.42
CA ARG A 28 17.47 -19.43 -47.86
C ARG A 28 16.44 -19.75 -46.75
N GLN A 29 15.63 -20.78 -46.93
CA GLN A 29 14.63 -21.27 -45.97
C GLN A 29 15.24 -21.80 -44.64
N ARG A 30 16.31 -22.60 -44.70
CA ARG A 30 16.97 -23.15 -43.48
C ARG A 30 17.65 -22.07 -42.63
N ARG A 31 18.09 -20.96 -43.24
CA ARG A 31 18.64 -19.80 -42.51
C ARG A 31 17.58 -19.14 -41.63
N TYR A 32 16.37 -18.94 -42.16
CA TYR A 32 15.27 -18.36 -41.38
C TYR A 32 14.81 -19.30 -40.27
N THR A 33 14.74 -20.62 -40.50
CA THR A 33 14.36 -21.56 -39.44
C THR A 33 15.34 -21.55 -38.26
N LYS A 34 16.66 -21.58 -38.52
CA LYS A 34 17.67 -21.47 -37.45
C LYS A 34 17.57 -20.13 -36.71
N MET A 35 17.38 -19.03 -37.44
CA MET A 35 17.22 -17.70 -36.85
C MET A 35 15.95 -17.58 -36.00
N THR A 36 14.81 -18.07 -36.48
CA THR A 36 13.55 -18.05 -35.75
C THR A 36 13.64 -18.87 -34.47
N ALA A 37 14.16 -20.10 -34.52
CA ALA A 37 14.36 -20.92 -33.33
C ALA A 37 15.30 -20.27 -32.30
N PHE A 38 16.34 -19.58 -32.79
CA PHE A 38 17.22 -18.80 -31.93
C PHE A 38 16.49 -17.62 -31.26
N LEU A 39 15.76 -16.81 -32.02
CA LEU A 39 14.97 -15.69 -31.49
C LEU A 39 13.92 -16.17 -30.47
N GLU A 40 13.23 -17.27 -30.76
CA GLU A 40 12.27 -17.89 -29.83
C GLU A 40 12.95 -18.31 -28.52
N SER A 41 14.13 -18.94 -28.61
CA SER A 41 14.92 -19.32 -27.43
C SER A 41 15.34 -18.11 -26.60
N GLU A 42 15.78 -17.03 -27.23
CA GLU A 42 16.17 -15.79 -26.56
C GLU A 42 14.98 -15.07 -25.92
N CYS A 43 13.85 -14.96 -26.63
CA CYS A 43 12.62 -14.40 -26.09
C CYS A 43 12.10 -15.21 -24.90
N ALA A 44 12.17 -16.55 -24.99
CA ALA A 44 11.80 -17.42 -23.88
C ALA A 44 12.75 -17.28 -22.67
N ALA A 45 14.06 -17.11 -22.90
CA ALA A 45 15.02 -16.85 -21.84
C ALA A 45 14.75 -15.50 -21.14
N ALA A 46 14.55 -14.45 -21.92
CA ALA A 46 14.20 -13.13 -21.40
C ALA A 46 12.89 -13.18 -20.59
N ARG A 47 11.86 -13.87 -21.09
CA ARG A 47 10.60 -14.05 -20.38
C ARG A 47 10.77 -14.77 -19.04
N ARG A 48 11.55 -15.86 -19.01
CA ARG A 48 11.88 -16.56 -17.75
C ARG A 48 12.58 -15.66 -16.75
N ASP A 49 13.48 -14.78 -17.21
CA ASP A 49 14.13 -13.80 -16.34
C ASP A 49 13.15 -12.76 -15.78
N PHE A 50 12.24 -12.25 -16.61
CA PHE A 50 11.18 -11.34 -16.15
C PHE A 50 10.21 -12.01 -15.17
N GLU A 51 9.83 -13.27 -15.41
CA GLU A 51 9.00 -14.07 -14.51
C GLU A 51 9.71 -14.27 -13.16
N ARG A 52 10.99 -14.67 -13.18
CA ARG A 52 11.78 -14.89 -11.97
C ARG A 52 11.95 -13.63 -11.12
N LEU A 53 12.06 -12.46 -11.75
CA LEU A 53 12.21 -11.18 -11.08
C LEU A 53 10.87 -10.50 -10.74
N ASN A 54 9.75 -11.18 -11.06
CA ASN A 54 8.40 -10.66 -11.01
C ASN A 54 8.29 -9.26 -11.65
N MET A 55 8.68 -9.15 -12.92
CA MET A 55 8.63 -7.92 -13.72
C MET A 55 7.72 -8.07 -14.95
N LEU A 56 6.80 -9.03 -14.94
CA LEU A 56 5.72 -9.10 -15.90
C LEU A 56 4.57 -8.20 -15.46
N TYR A 57 4.43 -7.05 -16.12
CA TYR A 57 3.41 -6.05 -15.76
C TYR A 57 2.04 -6.41 -16.33
N ASP A 58 0.98 -6.18 -15.56
CA ASP A 58 -0.36 -6.05 -16.13
C ASP A 58 -0.48 -4.79 -17.00
N ALA A 59 -1.57 -4.68 -17.76
CA ALA A 59 -1.76 -3.58 -18.69
C ALA A 59 -1.75 -2.19 -18.01
N HIS A 60 -2.31 -2.06 -16.80
CA HIS A 60 -2.38 -0.79 -16.10
C HIS A 60 -0.99 -0.36 -15.62
N ASN A 61 -0.27 -1.26 -14.93
CA ASN A 61 1.08 -1.02 -14.45
C ASN A 61 2.06 -0.78 -15.61
N LEU A 62 1.89 -1.48 -16.73
CA LEU A 62 2.71 -1.26 -17.93
C LEU A 62 2.55 0.17 -18.45
N VAL A 63 1.32 0.63 -18.65
CA VAL A 63 1.04 1.98 -19.18
C VAL A 63 1.53 3.07 -18.23
N ASP A 64 1.30 2.94 -16.91
CA ASP A 64 1.75 3.92 -15.92
C ASP A 64 3.29 3.98 -15.84
N LEU A 65 3.95 2.82 -15.69
CA LEU A 65 5.41 2.77 -15.61
C LEU A 65 6.08 3.21 -16.91
N PHE A 66 5.54 2.85 -18.07
CA PHE A 66 6.04 3.31 -19.36
C PHE A 66 5.92 4.84 -19.51
N SER A 67 4.77 5.40 -19.11
CA SER A 67 4.56 6.86 -19.15
C SER A 67 5.58 7.60 -18.28
N ARG A 68 5.93 7.04 -17.12
CA ARG A 68 6.98 7.59 -16.23
C ARG A 68 8.37 7.41 -16.82
N ALA A 69 8.66 6.24 -17.39
CA ALA A 69 9.93 5.97 -18.05
C ALA A 69 10.17 6.95 -19.21
N TYR A 70 9.13 7.23 -20.00
CA TYR A 70 9.18 8.22 -21.07
C TYR A 70 9.50 9.63 -20.56
N ARG A 71 8.91 10.05 -19.44
CA ARG A 71 9.27 11.35 -18.81
C ARG A 71 10.73 11.38 -18.35
N CYS A 72 11.21 10.29 -17.74
CA CYS A 72 12.61 10.18 -17.34
C CYS A 72 13.57 10.24 -18.54
N LEU A 73 13.18 9.67 -19.67
CA LEU A 73 13.93 9.76 -20.92
C LEU A 73 14.00 11.21 -21.41
N LEU A 74 12.88 11.95 -21.39
CA LEU A 74 12.85 13.36 -21.77
C LEU A 74 13.71 14.24 -20.86
N SER A 75 13.78 13.92 -19.56
CA SER A 75 14.59 14.65 -18.58
C SER A 75 16.02 14.13 -18.43
N ASN A 76 16.43 13.12 -19.22
CA ASN A 76 17.72 12.45 -19.11
C ASN A 76 18.06 11.96 -17.68
N THR A 77 17.06 11.42 -16.98
CA THR A 77 17.20 10.88 -15.62
C THR A 77 17.06 9.37 -15.62
N ILE A 78 17.71 8.70 -14.66
CA ILE A 78 17.61 7.24 -14.50
C ILE A 78 16.19 6.86 -14.06
N PHE A 79 15.54 5.99 -14.82
CA PHE A 79 14.26 5.42 -14.46
C PHE A 79 14.44 4.18 -13.58
N ASN A 80 13.72 4.13 -12.46
CA ASN A 80 13.67 2.95 -11.59
C ASN A 80 12.19 2.51 -11.44
N PRO A 81 11.80 1.35 -11.98
CA PRO A 81 10.40 0.91 -11.98
C PRO A 81 9.88 0.63 -10.56
N VAL A 82 10.73 0.18 -9.65
CA VAL A 82 10.38 -0.10 -8.25
C VAL A 82 10.04 1.21 -7.53
N ILE A 83 10.90 2.23 -7.62
CA ILE A 83 10.63 3.57 -7.06
C ILE A 83 9.39 4.19 -7.70
N ALA A 84 9.29 4.10 -9.03
CA ALA A 84 8.19 4.66 -9.80
C ALA A 84 6.83 4.07 -9.39
N SER A 85 6.76 2.75 -9.16
CA SER A 85 5.54 2.06 -8.70
C SER A 85 5.05 2.54 -7.33
N ARG A 86 5.95 3.11 -6.53
CA ARG A 86 5.69 3.60 -5.17
C ARG A 86 5.52 5.11 -5.08
N ALA A 87 5.57 5.84 -6.19
CA ALA A 87 5.51 7.29 -6.20
C ALA A 87 4.24 7.87 -5.53
N TRP A 88 3.09 7.20 -5.66
CA TRP A 88 1.83 7.63 -5.04
C TRP A 88 1.70 7.24 -3.56
N ASN A 89 2.56 6.35 -3.07
CA ASN A 89 2.60 5.91 -1.67
C ASN A 89 4.07 5.85 -1.22
N PRO A 90 4.76 6.98 -1.01
CA PRO A 90 6.14 6.96 -0.56
C PRO A 90 6.25 6.40 0.87
N ILE A 91 7.48 6.09 1.31
CA ILE A 91 7.73 5.83 2.73
C ILE A 91 7.32 7.09 3.53
N PRO A 92 6.63 6.93 4.67
CA PRO A 92 6.33 8.07 5.54
C PRO A 92 7.61 8.81 5.95
N SER A 93 7.61 10.14 5.86
CA SER A 93 8.79 10.96 6.17
C SER A 93 9.31 10.80 7.60
N ASN A 94 8.45 10.36 8.53
CA ASN A 94 8.76 10.08 9.92
C ASN A 94 9.16 8.62 10.21
N ALA A 95 9.24 7.75 9.20
CA ALA A 95 9.43 6.31 9.39
C ALA A 95 10.65 5.95 10.23
N VAL A 96 11.82 6.56 9.98
CA VAL A 96 13.04 6.33 10.80
C VAL A 96 12.75 6.53 12.29
N ARG A 97 12.14 7.68 12.64
CA ARG A 97 11.82 8.02 14.02
C ARG A 97 10.82 7.05 14.64
N GLN A 98 9.84 6.58 13.88
CA GLN A 98 8.83 5.64 14.39
C GLN A 98 9.42 4.24 14.61
N ILE A 99 10.27 3.78 13.69
CA ILE A 99 11.00 2.51 13.82
C ILE A 99 11.90 2.54 15.06
N VAL A 100 12.67 3.61 15.26
CA VAL A 100 13.53 3.76 16.44
C VAL A 100 12.71 3.67 17.72
N ARG A 101 11.60 4.41 17.82
CA ARG A 101 10.70 4.37 18.98
C ARG A 101 10.17 2.97 19.26
N PHE A 102 9.77 2.25 18.22
CA PHE A 102 9.32 0.86 18.36
C PHE A 102 10.43 -0.06 18.86
N LEU A 103 11.64 0.05 18.31
CA LEU A 103 12.77 -0.78 18.74
C LEU A 103 13.22 -0.45 20.17
N SER A 104 13.15 0.82 20.57
CA SER A 104 13.52 1.28 21.93
C SER A 104 12.62 0.73 23.04
N ASP A 105 11.41 0.24 22.73
CA ASP A 105 10.53 -0.41 23.71
C ASP A 105 11.04 -1.81 24.13
N TYR A 106 12.04 -2.35 23.44
CA TYR A 106 12.56 -3.69 23.68
C TYR A 106 14.04 -3.64 24.06
N GLU A 107 14.30 -3.66 25.37
CA GLU A 107 15.67 -3.67 25.91
C GLU A 107 16.33 -5.05 25.79
N ASP A 108 15.53 -6.12 25.88
CA ASP A 108 16.05 -7.49 25.90
C ASP A 108 16.32 -8.04 24.49
N LYS A 109 17.51 -8.65 24.35
CA LYS A 109 17.99 -9.25 23.10
C LYS A 109 17.00 -10.27 22.53
N GLU A 110 16.34 -11.02 23.41
CA GLU A 110 15.43 -12.09 23.03
C GLU A 110 14.12 -11.55 22.42
N SER A 111 13.48 -10.56 23.03
CA SER A 111 12.27 -9.92 22.49
C SER A 111 12.56 -9.17 21.19
N LEU A 112 13.72 -8.52 21.07
CA LEU A 112 14.13 -7.93 19.81
C LEU A 112 14.17 -8.99 18.69
N GLN A 113 14.82 -10.13 18.92
CA GLN A 113 15.00 -11.19 17.92
C GLN A 113 13.72 -11.98 17.61
N LYS A 114 12.99 -12.38 18.65
CA LYS A 114 11.83 -13.27 18.51
C LYS A 114 10.53 -12.52 18.19
N PHE A 115 10.48 -11.22 18.48
CA PHE A 115 9.27 -10.42 18.31
C PHE A 115 9.49 -9.16 17.46
N ALA A 116 10.30 -8.21 17.93
CA ALA A 116 10.31 -6.86 17.36
C ALA A 116 10.80 -6.85 15.89
N LEU A 117 11.92 -7.51 15.60
CA LEU A 117 12.46 -7.59 14.23
C LEU A 117 11.52 -8.33 13.27
N PRO A 118 11.01 -9.55 13.58
CA PRO A 118 10.00 -10.21 12.75
C PRO A 118 8.74 -9.36 12.51
N TYR A 119 8.26 -8.67 13.56
CA TYR A 119 7.08 -7.82 13.48
C TYR A 119 7.31 -6.62 12.57
N LEU A 120 8.46 -5.96 12.69
CA LEU A 120 8.84 -4.85 11.82
C LEU A 120 9.00 -5.27 10.36
N VAL A 121 9.60 -6.44 10.08
CA VAL A 121 9.68 -6.98 8.71
C VAL A 121 8.28 -7.21 8.15
N SER A 122 7.37 -7.76 8.95
CA SER A 122 5.96 -7.96 8.57
C SER A 122 5.26 -6.64 8.25
N ALA A 123 5.45 -5.60 9.08
CA ALA A 123 4.87 -4.28 8.88
C ALA A 123 5.44 -3.57 7.63
N ILE A 124 6.76 -3.63 7.42
CA ILE A 124 7.40 -3.09 6.21
C ILE A 124 6.90 -3.82 4.97
N ARG A 125 6.73 -5.14 5.04
CA ARG A 125 6.19 -5.94 3.93
C ARG A 125 4.74 -5.59 3.62
N ALA A 126 3.89 -5.37 4.61
CA ALA A 126 2.54 -4.86 4.38
C ALA A 126 2.57 -3.50 3.65
N ASN A 127 3.37 -2.55 4.14
CA ASN A 127 3.47 -1.24 3.52
C ASN A 127 4.11 -1.28 2.11
N ALA A 128 4.94 -2.27 1.80
CA ALA A 128 5.59 -2.45 0.50
C ALA A 128 4.60 -2.76 -0.64
N TYR A 129 3.49 -3.43 -0.34
CA TYR A 129 2.54 -3.93 -1.34
C TYR A 129 1.12 -3.36 -1.14
N PRO A 130 0.86 -2.10 -1.51
CA PRO A 130 -0.50 -1.56 -1.58
C PRO A 130 -1.30 -2.25 -2.70
N ALA A 131 -2.62 -2.24 -2.60
CA ALA A 131 -3.50 -3.06 -3.47
C ALA A 131 -3.32 -2.88 -4.98
N THR A 132 -2.82 -1.74 -5.46
CA THR A 132 -2.66 -1.44 -6.89
C THR A 132 -1.22 -1.43 -7.38
N SER A 133 -0.22 -1.72 -6.53
CA SER A 133 1.17 -1.70 -6.96
C SER A 133 1.59 -3.02 -7.60
N HIS A 134 2.41 -2.94 -8.64
CA HIS A 134 3.11 -4.09 -9.20
C HIS A 134 3.90 -4.86 -8.12
N PRO A 135 3.72 -6.19 -8.00
CA PRO A 135 4.25 -6.96 -6.88
C PRO A 135 5.74 -7.36 -7.05
N PHE A 136 6.65 -6.41 -7.25
CA PHE A 136 8.10 -6.71 -7.32
C PHE A 136 8.58 -7.56 -6.13
N ASP A 137 9.67 -8.32 -6.33
CA ASP A 137 10.24 -9.12 -5.25
C ASP A 137 10.58 -8.29 -4.00
N PHE A 138 10.25 -8.81 -2.81
CA PHE A 138 10.30 -8.03 -1.57
C PHE A 138 11.72 -7.57 -1.21
N PRO A 139 12.77 -8.41 -1.32
CA PRO A 139 14.15 -7.97 -1.13
C PRO A 139 14.54 -6.84 -2.09
N LEU A 140 14.08 -6.89 -3.35
CA LEU A 140 14.33 -5.82 -4.32
C LEU A 140 13.64 -4.51 -3.91
N ILE A 141 12.38 -4.57 -3.48
CA ILE A 141 11.67 -3.40 -2.94
C ILE A 141 12.40 -2.86 -1.71
N PHE A 142 12.79 -3.75 -0.79
CA PHE A 142 13.47 -3.36 0.45
C PHE A 142 14.80 -2.66 0.14
N ASP A 143 15.66 -3.29 -0.65
CA ASP A 143 16.98 -2.75 -1.00
C ASP A 143 16.87 -1.41 -1.75
N THR A 144 15.82 -1.24 -2.56
CA THR A 144 15.61 -0.01 -3.35
C THR A 144 14.97 1.12 -2.56
N ILE A 145 14.01 0.82 -1.68
CA ILE A 145 13.13 1.82 -1.07
C ILE A 145 13.35 1.96 0.44
N TYR A 146 13.51 0.84 1.16
CA TYR A 146 13.51 0.82 2.63
C TYR A 146 14.90 0.76 3.26
N LYS A 147 15.91 0.27 2.55
CA LYS A 147 17.26 0.00 3.10
C LYS A 147 17.88 1.22 3.77
N SER A 148 17.82 2.39 3.15
CA SER A 148 18.35 3.62 3.76
C SER A 148 17.60 4.03 5.04
N THR A 149 16.27 3.82 5.07
CA THR A 149 15.45 4.10 6.25
C THR A 149 15.77 3.12 7.39
N TRP A 150 15.93 1.83 7.05
CA TRP A 150 16.33 0.80 7.99
C TRP A 150 17.73 1.03 8.55
N ASP A 151 18.72 1.29 7.70
CA ASP A 151 20.12 1.49 8.13
C ASP A 151 20.24 2.68 9.09
N HIS A 152 19.54 3.78 8.78
CA HIS A 152 19.47 4.92 9.68
C HIS A 152 18.80 4.53 11.01
N ALA A 153 17.64 3.88 10.97
CA ALA A 153 16.92 3.51 12.19
C ALA A 153 17.71 2.52 13.06
N ALA A 154 18.34 1.51 12.45
CA ALA A 154 19.15 0.51 13.12
C ALA A 154 20.40 1.14 13.79
N HIS A 155 21.06 2.05 13.08
CA HIS A 155 22.19 2.81 13.64
C HIS A 155 21.74 3.69 14.82
N THR A 156 20.64 4.45 14.67
CA THR A 156 20.12 5.31 15.75
C THR A 156 19.64 4.49 16.96
N ALA A 157 19.04 3.33 16.74
CA ALA A 157 18.64 2.40 17.80
C ALA A 157 19.82 1.61 18.39
N SER A 158 21.05 1.84 17.91
CA SER A 158 22.28 1.17 18.39
C SER A 158 22.19 -0.37 18.33
N LEU A 159 21.58 -0.91 17.28
CA LEU A 159 21.50 -2.36 17.09
C LEU A 159 22.88 -2.96 16.79
N THR A 160 23.14 -4.16 17.32
CA THR A 160 24.38 -4.89 17.02
C THR A 160 24.38 -5.40 15.57
N GLU A 161 25.57 -5.61 15.01
CA GLU A 161 25.73 -6.13 13.64
C GLU A 161 24.96 -7.44 13.42
N ASP A 162 25.01 -8.37 14.38
CA ASP A 162 24.25 -9.61 14.35
C ASP A 162 22.73 -9.41 14.18
N MET A 163 22.15 -8.35 14.78
CA MET A 163 20.73 -8.04 14.68
C MET A 163 20.39 -7.49 13.31
N CYS A 164 21.24 -6.63 12.77
CA CYS A 164 21.10 -6.11 11.42
C CYS A 164 21.15 -7.25 10.39
N LEU A 165 22.11 -8.17 10.53
CA LEU A 165 22.22 -9.37 9.68
C LEU A 165 21.04 -10.33 9.84
N LEU A 166 20.47 -10.44 11.05
CA LEU A 166 19.26 -11.22 11.28
C LEU A 166 18.05 -10.61 10.55
N PHE A 167 17.87 -9.29 10.68
CA PHE A 167 16.80 -8.57 10.02
C PHE A 167 16.90 -8.69 8.48
N GLU A 168 18.10 -8.51 7.92
CA GLU A 168 18.32 -8.68 6.48
C GLU A 168 18.05 -10.12 6.01
N ARG A 169 18.42 -11.13 6.80
CA ARG A 169 18.01 -12.51 6.53
C ARG A 169 16.49 -12.69 6.51
N MET A 170 15.78 -12.08 7.45
CA MET A 170 14.31 -12.13 7.48
C MET A 170 13.69 -11.45 6.25
N VAL A 171 14.26 -10.34 5.78
CA VAL A 171 13.83 -9.69 4.53
C VAL A 171 14.03 -10.61 3.33
N ARG A 172 15.17 -11.30 3.25
CA ARG A 172 15.58 -12.18 2.14
C ARG A 172 14.92 -13.55 2.16
N ARG A 173 14.27 -13.94 3.26
CA ARG A 173 13.48 -15.17 3.33
C ARG A 173 12.20 -15.03 2.49
N SER A 174 12.03 -15.95 1.53
CA SER A 174 10.76 -16.12 0.82
C SER A 174 9.66 -16.51 1.82
N VAL A 175 8.46 -15.94 1.63
CA VAL A 175 7.33 -16.13 2.55
C VAL A 175 6.70 -17.52 2.41
N ASP A 176 7.15 -18.32 1.44
CA ASP A 176 6.65 -19.67 1.17
C ASP A 176 7.08 -20.71 2.23
N ALA A 177 7.91 -20.33 3.20
CA ALA A 177 8.39 -21.21 4.26
C ALA A 177 7.62 -21.13 5.59
N VAL A 178 6.46 -20.44 5.66
CA VAL A 178 5.61 -20.39 6.89
C VAL A 178 4.31 -21.16 6.72
N ALA A 179 4.32 -22.18 5.87
CA ALA A 179 3.47 -23.37 6.05
C ALA A 179 4.40 -24.49 6.53
N VAL A 180 3.97 -25.24 7.55
CA VAL A 180 4.72 -26.28 8.27
C VAL A 180 5.68 -25.72 9.35
N ILE A 181 5.10 -25.14 10.39
CA ILE A 181 5.57 -25.52 11.74
C ILE A 181 4.54 -26.54 12.21
N ASP A 182 4.91 -27.82 12.11
CA ASP A 182 4.29 -28.87 12.90
C ASP A 182 4.48 -28.48 14.37
N THR A 183 3.41 -27.95 14.95
CA THR A 183 3.21 -28.03 16.38
C THR A 183 2.02 -28.96 16.54
N GLU A 184 2.33 -30.20 16.89
CA GLU A 184 1.41 -31.06 17.61
C GLU A 184 1.02 -30.33 18.90
N ASP A 185 -0.03 -29.50 18.82
CA ASP A 185 -1.04 -29.43 19.87
C ASP A 185 -2.24 -28.61 19.37
N THR A 186 -3.38 -29.26 19.48
CA THR A 186 -4.73 -28.86 19.11
C THR A 186 -5.09 -27.40 19.40
N THR A 187 -5.38 -26.62 18.36
CA THR A 187 -6.67 -25.93 18.12
C THR A 187 -6.66 -25.23 16.76
N ASN A 188 -7.68 -25.48 15.95
CA ASN A 188 -7.79 -25.06 14.55
C ASN A 188 -7.56 -23.55 14.32
N PRO A 189 -6.61 -23.13 13.46
CA PRO A 189 -6.45 -21.72 13.09
C PRO A 189 -7.64 -21.15 12.28
N MET A 190 -8.57 -22.00 11.85
CA MET A 190 -9.80 -21.61 11.13
C MET A 190 -10.92 -21.06 12.02
N GLU A 191 -10.88 -21.26 13.35
CA GLU A 191 -11.96 -20.79 14.24
C GLU A 191 -11.81 -19.33 14.68
N ASN A 192 -10.60 -18.78 14.67
CA ASN A 192 -10.35 -17.37 15.03
C ASN A 192 -10.74 -16.37 13.92
N LEU A 193 -11.10 -16.85 12.72
CA LEU A 193 -11.60 -15.99 11.64
C LEU A 193 -13.04 -15.49 11.90
N LYS A 194 -13.80 -16.17 12.78
CA LYS A 194 -15.16 -15.75 13.16
C LYS A 194 -15.19 -14.42 13.95
N SER A 195 -14.05 -13.98 14.49
CA SER A 195 -13.92 -12.70 15.20
C SER A 195 -13.57 -11.52 14.27
N LEU A 196 -13.34 -11.73 12.97
CA LEU A 196 -13.03 -10.66 12.01
C LEU A 196 -14.26 -10.08 11.29
N ASN A 197 -15.47 -10.54 11.61
CA ASN A 197 -16.72 -10.13 10.95
C ASN A 197 -17.09 -8.64 11.14
N GLY A 198 -16.34 -7.88 11.93
CA GLY A 198 -16.52 -6.44 12.13
C GLY A 198 -15.67 -5.53 11.23
N LEU A 199 -14.69 -6.07 10.50
CA LEU A 199 -13.84 -5.32 9.56
C LEU A 199 -14.33 -5.63 8.14
N ASN A 200 -14.61 -4.61 7.32
CA ASN A 200 -15.15 -4.67 5.94
C ASN A 200 -15.27 -6.10 5.35
N ALA A 201 -16.43 -6.74 5.55
CA ALA A 201 -16.74 -8.06 5.01
C ALA A 201 -16.68 -8.13 3.46
N ALA A 202 -16.72 -6.97 2.78
CA ALA A 202 -16.56 -6.88 1.34
C ALA A 202 -15.13 -7.14 0.85
N ASN A 203 -14.11 -6.99 1.70
CA ASN A 203 -12.72 -7.22 1.32
C ASN A 203 -12.22 -8.60 1.74
N LEU A 204 -12.86 -9.29 2.70
CA LEU A 204 -12.36 -10.59 3.21
C LEU A 204 -12.80 -11.81 2.38
N LEU A 205 -13.87 -11.72 1.59
CA LEU A 205 -14.29 -12.77 0.66
C LEU A 205 -13.93 -12.40 -0.79
N ASP A 206 -12.67 -12.58 -1.16
CA ASP A 206 -12.33 -12.89 -2.55
C ASP A 206 -11.62 -14.23 -2.54
N THR A 207 -12.41 -15.28 -2.72
CA THR A 207 -11.93 -16.65 -2.82
C THR A 207 -11.16 -16.77 -4.13
N VAL A 208 -9.86 -17.04 -4.03
CA VAL A 208 -9.04 -17.46 -5.17
C VAL A 208 -9.66 -18.75 -5.71
N THR A 209 -10.46 -18.61 -6.76
CA THR A 209 -10.89 -19.75 -7.56
C THR A 209 -9.72 -20.06 -8.48
N THR A 210 -8.91 -21.05 -8.10
CA THR A 210 -7.91 -21.63 -8.99
C THR A 210 -8.62 -22.32 -10.13
N VAL A 211 -8.79 -21.65 -11.26
CA VAL A 211 -9.15 -22.29 -12.52
C VAL A 211 -7.85 -22.84 -13.12
N GLY A 212 -7.65 -24.15 -12.98
CA GLY A 212 -6.61 -24.86 -13.72
C GLY A 212 -6.92 -24.84 -15.22
N PRO A 213 -5.90 -24.87 -16.10
CA PRO A 213 -6.12 -24.90 -17.53
C PRO A 213 -6.56 -26.31 -17.94
N ASN A 214 -7.76 -26.44 -18.49
CA ASN A 214 -8.10 -27.59 -19.32
C ASN A 214 -7.99 -27.15 -20.79
N PRO A 215 -7.27 -27.88 -21.65
CA PRO A 215 -7.16 -27.58 -23.07
C PRO A 215 -8.44 -28.03 -23.79
N ASP A 216 -8.59 -27.56 -25.03
CA ASP A 216 -9.69 -27.86 -25.98
C ASP A 216 -10.88 -26.88 -25.89
N ASP A 217 -10.79 -25.78 -26.64
CA ASP A 217 -11.47 -25.71 -27.94
C ASP A 217 -11.24 -24.35 -28.64
N CYS A 218 -10.74 -24.45 -29.86
CA CYS A 218 -10.70 -23.39 -30.85
C CYS A 218 -12.02 -23.45 -31.64
N VAL A 219 -12.67 -22.30 -31.89
CA VAL A 219 -13.35 -21.93 -33.16
C VAL A 219 -14.26 -20.71 -32.96
N THR A 220 -13.87 -19.62 -33.63
CA THR A 220 -14.66 -18.64 -34.39
C THR A 220 -16.15 -18.43 -34.07
N GLN A 221 -16.55 -17.19 -33.74
CA GLN A 221 -17.38 -16.35 -34.63
C GLN A 221 -17.66 -14.96 -34.06
N ALA A 222 -17.46 -13.96 -34.93
CA ALA A 222 -17.87 -12.59 -34.77
C ALA A 222 -19.41 -12.47 -34.76
N ARG A 223 -19.94 -11.63 -33.87
CA ARG A 223 -21.27 -11.04 -34.04
C ARG A 223 -21.28 -9.57 -33.67
N THR A 224 -21.65 -8.80 -34.68
CA THR A 224 -21.84 -7.36 -34.73
C THR A 224 -23.16 -7.01 -34.05
N GLU A 225 -23.16 -6.13 -33.05
CA GLU A 225 -24.40 -5.49 -32.59
C GLU A 225 -24.21 -4.00 -32.34
N LYS A 226 -25.29 -3.28 -32.62
CA LYS A 226 -25.34 -1.91 -33.12
C LYS A 226 -25.29 -0.88 -32.01
N VAL A 227 -24.66 0.24 -32.35
CA VAL A 227 -24.73 1.52 -31.62
C VAL A 227 -26.16 2.07 -31.69
N THR A 228 -26.76 2.32 -30.53
CA THR A 228 -27.87 3.28 -30.39
C THR A 228 -27.47 4.34 -29.38
N ALA A 229 -27.41 5.58 -29.87
CA ALA A 229 -27.12 6.78 -29.10
C ALA A 229 -28.30 7.14 -28.19
N GLY A 230 -28.03 7.46 -26.93
CA GLY A 230 -29.03 7.99 -26.00
C GLY A 230 -28.42 8.40 -24.67
N GLN A 231 -28.36 9.73 -24.46
CA GLN A 231 -28.23 10.44 -23.19
C GLN A 231 -26.86 10.39 -22.47
N ARG A 232 -26.11 11.48 -22.70
CA ARG A 232 -24.98 11.92 -21.87
C ARG A 232 -25.52 12.36 -20.51
N ASN A 233 -25.32 11.53 -19.50
CA ASN A 233 -25.19 12.01 -18.13
C ASN A 233 -23.69 12.19 -17.89
N GLU A 234 -23.28 13.42 -17.62
CA GLU A 234 -21.94 13.73 -17.11
C GLU A 234 -21.84 13.13 -15.71
N GLU A 235 -21.39 11.88 -15.62
CA GLU A 235 -21.01 11.26 -14.37
C GLU A 235 -19.66 11.84 -13.93
N ASP A 236 -19.68 12.50 -12.77
CA ASP A 236 -18.52 13.02 -12.06
C ASP A 236 -17.39 11.98 -11.96
N HIS A 237 -16.42 12.07 -12.87
CA HIS A 237 -15.15 11.35 -12.80
C HIS A 237 -14.22 11.97 -11.74
N ALA A 238 -14.62 11.88 -10.47
CA ALA A 238 -13.68 11.90 -9.37
C ALA A 238 -13.55 10.46 -8.86
N ALA A 239 -12.69 9.66 -9.52
CA ALA A 239 -12.35 8.30 -9.10
C ALA A 239 -11.90 8.31 -7.64
N GLN A 240 -12.82 7.94 -6.76
CA GLN A 240 -12.62 7.98 -5.32
C GLN A 240 -11.79 6.76 -4.94
N MET A 241 -10.49 6.96 -4.74
CA MET A 241 -9.57 5.90 -4.29
C MET A 241 -9.90 5.53 -2.84
N ASP A 242 -10.81 4.58 -2.66
CA ASP A 242 -10.91 3.87 -1.40
C ASP A 242 -9.60 3.12 -1.14
N ILE A 243 -9.13 3.14 0.11
CA ILE A 243 -7.94 2.38 0.49
C ILE A 243 -8.34 0.91 0.51
N GLN A 244 -8.10 0.23 -0.60
CA GLN A 244 -8.29 -1.20 -0.70
C GLN A 244 -7.13 -1.91 0.03
N MET A 245 -7.48 -2.86 0.88
CA MET A 245 -6.53 -3.63 1.67
C MET A 245 -5.92 -4.76 0.84
N SER A 246 -4.60 -4.80 0.73
CA SER A 246 -3.85 -5.83 0.03
C SER A 246 -3.76 -7.14 0.82
N SER A 247 -3.36 -8.23 0.15
CA SER A 247 -3.12 -9.53 0.80
C SER A 247 -1.98 -9.47 1.84
N HIS A 248 -0.97 -8.61 1.61
CA HIS A 248 0.14 -8.42 2.53
C HIS A 248 -0.27 -7.65 3.78
N GLU A 249 -1.10 -6.61 3.63
CA GLU A 249 -1.71 -5.88 4.75
C GLU A 249 -2.58 -6.83 5.58
N ARG A 250 -3.45 -7.63 4.94
CA ARG A 250 -4.27 -8.64 5.65
C ARG A 250 -3.41 -9.60 6.46
N ARG A 251 -2.35 -10.16 5.86
CA ARG A 251 -1.45 -11.10 6.55
C ARG A 251 -0.79 -10.46 7.77
N HIS A 252 -0.33 -9.21 7.65
CA HIS A 252 0.26 -8.47 8.77
C HIS A 252 -0.76 -8.21 9.89
N LEU A 253 -1.97 -7.79 9.55
CA LEU A 253 -3.04 -7.55 10.53
C LEU A 253 -3.48 -8.86 11.21
N CYS A 254 -3.55 -9.99 10.48
CA CYS A 254 -3.78 -11.29 11.10
C CYS A 254 -2.67 -11.65 12.09
N TYR A 255 -1.40 -11.39 11.75
CA TYR A 255 -0.29 -11.60 12.68
C TYR A 255 -0.42 -10.72 13.93
N LEU A 256 -0.86 -9.46 13.79
CA LEU A 256 -1.11 -8.57 14.92
C LEU A 256 -2.21 -9.12 15.85
N VAL A 257 -3.26 -9.73 15.30
CA VAL A 257 -4.33 -10.37 16.08
C VAL A 257 -3.83 -11.58 16.87
N THR A 258 -2.91 -12.40 16.34
CA THR A 258 -2.41 -13.58 17.07
C THR A 258 -1.58 -13.22 18.31
N ILE A 259 -1.02 -12.00 18.36
CA ILE A 259 -0.23 -11.49 19.48
C ILE A 259 -1.01 -10.46 20.34
N ARG A 260 -2.34 -10.48 20.27
CA ARG A 260 -3.21 -9.48 20.95
C ARG A 260 -2.93 -9.32 22.44
N ASP A 261 -2.52 -10.37 23.14
CA ASP A 261 -2.33 -10.33 24.60
C ASP A 261 -1.15 -9.43 24.98
N ARG A 262 -0.10 -9.40 24.14
CA ARG A 262 1.02 -8.46 24.26
C ARG A 262 0.56 -7.01 24.07
N TRP A 263 -0.32 -6.76 23.11
CA TRP A 263 -0.85 -5.42 22.87
C TRP A 263 -1.95 -5.00 23.86
N ARG A 264 -2.60 -5.95 24.55
CA ARG A 264 -3.53 -5.64 25.64
C ARG A 264 -2.80 -4.97 26.80
N SER A 265 -1.64 -5.51 27.19
CA SER A 265 -0.80 -4.95 28.26
C SER A 265 0.03 -3.75 27.83
N HIS A 266 0.44 -3.67 26.56
CA HIS A 266 1.29 -2.59 26.05
C HIS A 266 0.51 -1.53 25.27
N LYS A 267 0.22 -0.38 25.91
CA LYS A 267 -0.49 0.76 25.30
C LYS A 267 0.50 1.80 24.81
N VAL A 268 0.83 1.72 23.52
CA VAL A 268 1.77 2.63 22.87
C VAL A 268 1.06 3.86 22.33
N GLN A 269 1.68 5.03 22.53
CA GLN A 269 1.25 6.31 21.98
C GLN A 269 2.27 6.94 21.02
N ASP A 270 3.49 6.40 20.96
CA ASP A 270 4.61 7.03 20.26
C ASP A 270 4.85 6.55 18.83
N TYR A 271 4.27 5.39 18.47
CA TYR A 271 4.25 4.83 17.12
C TYR A 271 2.91 4.11 16.88
N CYS A 272 2.48 4.02 15.63
CA CYS A 272 1.25 3.28 15.30
C CYS A 272 1.54 1.77 15.34
N PRO A 273 0.87 0.97 16.18
CA PRO A 273 1.15 -0.47 16.30
C PRO A 273 0.78 -1.25 15.03
N ALA A 274 -0.14 -0.75 14.21
CA ALA A 274 -0.59 -1.43 12.98
C ALA A 274 0.38 -1.33 11.80
N CYS A 275 1.19 -0.27 11.72
CA CYS A 275 2.14 -0.13 10.62
C CYS A 275 3.58 0.13 11.06
N ILE A 276 3.83 0.58 12.30
CA ILE A 276 5.12 1.02 12.85
C ILE A 276 5.78 2.20 12.11
N LEU A 277 5.38 2.50 10.87
CA LEU A 277 6.05 3.46 9.99
C LEU A 277 5.52 4.89 10.11
N ARG A 278 4.30 5.09 10.63
CA ARG A 278 3.65 6.40 10.71
C ARG A 278 3.42 6.82 12.15
N ARG A 279 3.57 8.11 12.42
CA ARG A 279 3.20 8.72 13.70
C ARG A 279 1.71 8.52 13.94
N PRO A 280 1.31 8.04 15.12
CA PRO A 280 -0.08 7.94 15.47
C PRO A 280 -0.60 9.30 15.94
N GLU A 281 -1.85 9.58 15.60
CA GLU A 281 -2.53 10.86 15.84
C GLU A 281 -3.94 10.66 16.40
N TYR A 282 -4.51 9.46 16.24
CA TYR A 282 -5.91 9.17 16.52
C TYR A 282 -6.01 8.06 17.56
N GLY A 283 -6.57 8.38 18.73
CA GLY A 283 -6.74 7.44 19.83
C GLY A 283 -8.09 6.72 19.82
N LEU A 284 -8.08 5.43 20.18
CA LEU A 284 -9.28 4.67 20.49
C LEU A 284 -9.53 4.67 22.01
N PRO A 285 -10.78 4.45 22.48
CA PRO A 285 -11.11 4.44 23.90
C PRO A 285 -10.33 3.43 24.75
N CYS A 286 -9.77 2.38 24.13
CA CYS A 286 -8.91 1.41 24.81
C CYS A 286 -7.48 1.91 25.08
N GLY A 287 -7.15 3.15 24.69
CA GLY A 287 -5.83 3.78 24.87
C GLY A 287 -4.82 3.50 23.76
N HIS A 288 -5.17 2.73 22.71
CA HIS A 288 -4.31 2.53 21.55
C HIS A 288 -4.43 3.69 20.57
N MET A 289 -3.29 4.12 20.02
CA MET A 289 -3.20 5.24 19.08
C MET A 289 -2.80 4.74 17.69
N TYR A 290 -3.45 5.26 16.65
CA TYR A 290 -3.22 4.89 15.25
C TYR A 290 -2.92 6.11 14.38
N CYS A 291 -2.26 5.88 13.25
CA CYS A 291 -2.11 6.91 12.23
C CYS A 291 -3.38 7.02 11.37
N GLU A 292 -3.54 8.15 10.67
CA GLU A 292 -4.68 8.36 9.76
C GLU A 292 -4.84 7.22 8.73
N HIS A 293 -3.74 6.74 8.16
CA HIS A 293 -3.77 5.69 7.15
C HIS A 293 -4.39 4.40 7.70
N ASP A 294 -4.00 3.97 8.90
CA ASP A 294 -4.49 2.72 9.48
C ASP A 294 -5.92 2.87 9.99
N ILE A 295 -6.34 4.05 10.47
CA ILE A 295 -7.77 4.29 10.77
C ILE A 295 -8.62 4.18 9.50
N ARG A 296 -8.17 4.75 8.37
CA ARG A 296 -8.89 4.63 7.09
C ARG A 296 -8.89 3.19 6.56
N LEU A 297 -7.80 2.45 6.79
CA LEU A 297 -7.64 1.05 6.35
C LEU A 297 -8.52 0.09 7.17
N LEU A 298 -8.58 0.29 8.49
CA LEU A 298 -9.30 -0.58 9.43
C LEU A 298 -10.76 -0.17 9.62
N GLY A 299 -11.06 1.13 9.50
CA GLY A 299 -12.38 1.68 9.72
C GLY A 299 -13.36 1.36 8.60
N ARG A 300 -14.64 1.24 8.96
CA ARG A 300 -15.74 1.17 8.01
C ARG A 300 -16.07 2.58 7.52
N LYS A 301 -15.97 2.81 6.22
CA LYS A 301 -16.32 4.10 5.63
C LYS A 301 -17.83 4.32 5.73
N ILE A 302 -18.25 5.41 6.37
CA ILE A 302 -19.67 5.76 6.57
C ILE A 302 -20.07 7.06 5.84
N GLY A 303 -19.10 7.81 5.33
CA GLY A 303 -19.34 9.05 4.61
C GLY A 303 -18.08 9.56 3.90
N ARG A 304 -18.16 10.78 3.36
CA ARG A 304 -17.00 11.43 2.72
C ARG A 304 -15.92 11.68 3.77
N GLU A 305 -14.74 11.08 3.55
CA GLU A 305 -13.62 11.11 4.50
C GLU A 305 -14.00 10.76 5.96
N THR A 306 -15.07 9.99 6.16
CA THR A 306 -15.60 9.69 7.50
C THR A 306 -15.64 8.18 7.71
N TYR A 307 -15.03 7.73 8.80
CA TYR A 307 -14.80 6.32 9.10
C TYR A 307 -15.26 6.00 10.53
N ALA A 308 -16.06 4.95 10.68
CA ALA A 308 -16.40 4.37 11.97
C ALA A 308 -15.41 3.27 12.32
N VAL A 309 -14.94 3.25 13.57
CA VAL A 309 -14.08 2.18 14.08
C VAL A 309 -14.80 1.48 15.22
N ASP A 310 -15.31 0.28 14.92
CA ASP A 310 -16.16 -0.49 15.84
C ASP A 310 -15.32 -1.39 16.78
N GLU A 311 -14.05 -1.65 16.44
CA GLU A 311 -13.15 -2.52 17.21
C GLU A 311 -11.68 -2.12 17.04
N CYS A 312 -10.90 -2.25 18.13
CA CYS A 312 -9.45 -2.09 18.11
C CYS A 312 -8.75 -3.36 17.60
N ILE A 313 -7.98 -3.28 16.51
CA ILE A 313 -7.25 -4.46 15.98
C ILE A 313 -6.22 -5.02 16.97
N CYS A 314 -5.66 -4.18 17.85
CA CYS A 314 -4.60 -4.56 18.79
C CYS A 314 -5.12 -5.33 20.01
N CYS A 315 -6.22 -4.89 20.60
CA CYS A 315 -6.76 -5.51 21.82
C CYS A 315 -8.20 -5.99 21.71
N GLN A 316 -8.83 -5.91 20.54
CA GLN A 316 -10.20 -6.36 20.29
C GLN A 316 -11.24 -5.74 21.24
N ALA A 317 -10.93 -4.57 21.81
CA ALA A 317 -11.89 -3.77 22.54
C ALA A 317 -12.91 -3.23 21.53
N ARG A 318 -14.20 -3.45 21.80
CA ARG A 318 -15.30 -3.02 20.95
C ARG A 318 -15.84 -1.69 21.43
N PHE A 319 -16.26 -0.85 20.49
CA PHE A 319 -16.75 0.49 20.75
C PHE A 319 -18.05 0.76 20.02
N THR A 320 -18.79 1.76 20.51
CA THR A 320 -20.00 2.27 19.87
C THR A 320 -19.83 3.76 19.60
N GLY A 321 -20.05 4.20 18.37
CA GLY A 321 -20.06 5.63 18.03
C GLY A 321 -18.68 6.30 17.91
N VAL A 322 -17.60 5.52 17.76
CA VAL A 322 -16.26 6.09 17.49
C VAL A 322 -16.15 6.42 16.01
N ILE A 323 -16.18 7.71 15.69
CA ILE A 323 -16.18 8.24 14.33
C ILE A 323 -15.00 9.18 14.14
N PHE A 324 -14.21 8.91 13.10
CA PHE A 324 -13.12 9.77 12.66
C PHE A 324 -13.51 10.48 11.38
N ARG A 325 -13.34 11.80 11.36
CA ARG A 325 -13.54 12.66 10.18
C ARG A 325 -12.18 13.20 9.76
N PHE A 326 -11.81 12.94 8.52
CA PHE A 326 -10.55 13.41 7.95
C PHE A 326 -10.79 14.55 6.96
N ARG A 327 -9.79 15.40 6.81
CA ARG A 327 -9.78 16.41 5.76
C ARG A 327 -9.42 15.74 4.43
N PRO A 328 -10.19 15.96 3.36
CA PRO A 328 -9.80 15.50 2.02
C PRO A 328 -8.44 16.10 1.64
N LYS A 329 -7.55 15.27 1.06
CA LYS A 329 -6.19 15.71 0.64
C LYS A 329 -6.20 16.87 -0.36
N THR A 330 -7.28 17.03 -1.11
CA THR A 330 -7.45 18.08 -2.13
C THR A 330 -8.04 19.39 -1.59
N ARG A 331 -8.52 19.41 -0.35
CA ARG A 331 -9.14 20.60 0.27
C ARG A 331 -8.06 21.36 1.02
N GLY A 332 -7.91 22.68 0.85
CA GLY A 332 -7.02 23.56 1.65
C GLY A 332 -7.43 23.66 3.13
N ILE A 333 -6.58 24.23 4.00
CA ILE A 333 -6.95 24.53 5.41
C ILE A 333 -7.86 25.75 5.38
N ARG A 334 -9.07 25.64 5.94
CA ARG A 334 -10.04 26.73 6.02
C ARG A 334 -10.14 27.21 7.46
N ILE A 335 -9.86 28.49 7.66
CA ILE A 335 -9.86 29.11 8.99
C ILE A 335 -11.03 30.10 9.05
N LEU A 336 -11.84 29.99 10.09
CA LEU A 336 -12.81 31.01 10.47
C LEU A 336 -12.23 31.83 11.62
N ALA A 337 -11.99 33.11 11.40
CA ALA A 337 -11.60 34.05 12.44
C ALA A 337 -12.78 34.96 12.77
N LEU A 338 -13.12 35.06 14.05
CA LEU A 338 -14.20 35.89 14.58
C LEU A 338 -13.58 36.97 15.48
N ASP A 339 -13.69 38.22 15.03
CA ASP A 339 -13.17 39.36 15.77
C ASP A 339 -14.09 39.73 16.95
N GLY A 340 -13.47 40.25 18.02
CA GLY A 340 -14.16 40.70 19.21
C GLY A 340 -14.88 42.02 19.04
N GLY A 341 -16.15 42.08 19.43
CA GLY A 341 -17.00 43.23 19.12
C GLY A 341 -17.96 43.67 20.23
N GLY A 342 -18.07 42.94 21.33
CA GLY A 342 -19.15 43.07 22.29
C GLY A 342 -20.47 42.59 21.70
N VAL A 343 -21.54 43.33 22.00
CA VAL A 343 -22.87 43.13 21.39
C VAL A 343 -22.87 43.16 19.85
N ARG A 344 -21.83 43.74 19.21
CA ARG A 344 -21.68 43.79 17.74
C ARG A 344 -21.36 42.43 17.11
N GLY A 345 -20.92 41.44 17.89
CA GLY A 345 -20.69 40.07 17.42
C GLY A 345 -21.93 39.44 16.78
N ILE A 346 -23.14 39.92 17.12
CA ILE A 346 -24.40 39.49 16.51
C ILE A 346 -24.42 39.67 14.98
N MET A 347 -23.71 40.68 14.45
CA MET A 347 -23.63 40.90 13.01
C MET A 347 -22.88 39.78 12.31
N ILE A 348 -21.76 39.32 12.89
CA ILE A 348 -20.96 38.23 12.32
C ILE A 348 -21.76 36.92 12.36
N LEU A 349 -22.47 36.64 13.46
CA LEU A 349 -23.37 35.49 13.54
C LEU A 349 -24.48 35.56 12.49
N LYS A 350 -25.03 36.75 12.23
CA LYS A 350 -26.05 36.92 11.18
C LYS A 350 -25.49 36.71 9.78
N CYS A 351 -24.27 37.17 9.52
CA CYS A 351 -23.56 36.90 8.27
C CYS A 351 -23.32 35.39 8.07
N LEU A 352 -22.89 34.66 9.11
CA LEU A 352 -22.70 33.20 9.03
C LEU A 352 -24.02 32.47 8.79
N GLN A 353 -25.12 32.87 9.43
CA GLN A 353 -26.44 32.31 9.16
C GLN A 353 -26.89 32.55 7.71
N LEU A 354 -26.69 33.75 7.19
CA LEU A 354 -27.02 34.08 5.80
C LEU A 354 -26.15 33.30 4.82
N LEU A 355 -24.86 33.18 5.09
CA LEU A 355 -23.93 32.38 4.29
C LEU A 355 -24.35 30.91 4.31
N GLN A 356 -24.70 30.34 5.47
CA GLN A 356 -25.20 28.97 5.57
C GLN A 356 -26.47 28.79 4.74
N ALA A 357 -27.43 29.72 4.85
CA ALA A 357 -28.68 29.65 4.09
C ALA A 357 -28.44 29.64 2.57
N ARG A 358 -27.52 30.46 2.07
CA ARG A 358 -27.14 30.50 0.65
C ARG A 358 -26.39 29.25 0.20
N LEU A 359 -25.58 28.66 1.08
CA LEU A 359 -24.81 27.46 0.75
C LEU A 359 -25.66 26.19 0.76
N ARG A 360 -26.79 26.15 1.48
CA ARG A 360 -27.68 24.96 1.53
C ARG A 360 -28.16 24.51 0.16
N ASP A 361 -28.38 25.45 -0.77
CA ASP A 361 -28.83 25.13 -2.13
C ASP A 361 -27.78 24.32 -2.92
N PHE A 362 -26.50 24.51 -2.59
CA PHE A 362 -25.37 23.83 -3.24
C PHE A 362 -24.80 22.68 -2.41
N LEU A 363 -24.92 22.76 -1.09
CA LEU A 363 -24.35 21.84 -0.11
C LEU A 363 -25.45 21.40 0.89
N PRO A 364 -26.45 20.64 0.43
CA PRO A 364 -27.56 20.23 1.28
C PRO A 364 -27.06 19.35 2.44
N GLY A 365 -27.52 19.66 3.66
CA GLY A 365 -27.20 18.90 4.88
C GLY A 365 -25.80 19.14 5.46
N MET A 366 -25.01 20.07 4.91
CA MET A 366 -23.71 20.46 5.47
C MET A 366 -23.85 21.74 6.29
N ASP A 367 -23.56 21.66 7.59
CA ASP A 367 -23.54 22.84 8.44
C ASP A 367 -22.31 23.70 8.13
N ILE A 368 -22.46 25.02 8.24
CA ILE A 368 -21.39 25.97 7.85
C ILE A 368 -20.11 25.74 8.66
N ILE A 369 -20.23 25.25 9.89
CA ILE A 369 -19.09 24.94 10.74
C ILE A 369 -18.22 23.80 10.18
N GLU A 370 -18.81 22.86 9.42
CA GLU A 370 -18.08 21.77 8.76
C GLU A 370 -17.21 22.27 7.58
N LEU A 371 -17.42 23.52 7.18
CA LEU A 371 -16.59 24.18 6.19
C LEU A 371 -15.26 24.68 6.75
N PHE A 372 -15.09 24.78 8.06
CA PHE A 372 -13.87 25.31 8.65
C PHE A 372 -13.14 24.23 9.45
N ASP A 373 -11.82 24.18 9.30
CA ASP A 373 -10.96 23.23 10.00
C ASP A 373 -10.46 23.81 11.33
N VAL A 374 -10.32 25.14 11.39
CA VAL A 374 -9.93 25.89 12.59
C VAL A 374 -10.89 27.06 12.76
N CYS A 375 -11.45 27.20 13.94
CA CYS A 375 -12.24 28.37 14.32
C CYS A 375 -11.52 29.08 15.46
N ALA A 376 -11.22 30.37 15.27
CA ALA A 376 -10.60 31.22 16.27
C ALA A 376 -11.51 32.41 16.54
N GLY A 377 -11.66 32.78 17.81
CA GLY A 377 -12.44 33.94 18.23
C GLY A 377 -11.67 34.75 19.27
N THR A 378 -11.79 36.07 19.21
CA THR A 378 -11.26 36.97 20.25
C THR A 378 -12.42 37.72 20.87
N SER A 379 -12.56 37.72 22.21
CA SER A 379 -13.68 38.37 22.94
C SER A 379 -15.09 37.95 22.46
N THR A 380 -16.12 38.35 23.19
CA THR A 380 -17.48 38.52 22.65
C THR A 380 -17.66 39.96 22.27
#